data_AF-A0A961Z610-F1
#
_entry.id   AF-A0A961Z610-F1
#
_cell.length_a   1.000
_cell.length_b   1.000
_cell.length_c   1.000
_cell.angle_alpha   90.00
_cell.angle_beta   90.00
_cell.angle_gamma   90.00
#
_symmetry.space_group_name_H-M   'P 1'
#
loop_
_entity.id
_entity.type
_entity.pdbx_description
1 polymer ?
#
loop_
_entity_poly.entity_id
_entity_poly.type
_entity_poly.pdbx_seq_one_letter_code
_entity_poly.pdbx_strand_id
1 'polypeptide(L)' 'DARRIRTVSYGKERPVAVCNDISCWSQNRRAQTVLNNRRGA' A
#
# COMPACT_ATOMS: atom_id res chain seq x y z
N ASP A 1 21.30 1.51 5.80
CA ASP A 1 21.05 2.95 5.62
C ASP A 1 19.56 3.24 5.79
N ALA A 2 19.18 3.84 6.90
CA ALA A 2 17.78 4.17 7.22
C ALA A 2 17.14 5.12 6.18
N ARG A 3 17.95 5.88 5.43
CA ARG A 3 17.48 6.80 4.38
C ARG A 3 16.83 6.09 3.19
N ARG A 4 16.97 4.76 3.08
CA ARG A 4 16.40 3.96 1.97
C ARG A 4 14.99 3.45 2.24
N ILE A 5 14.46 3.62 3.45
CA ILE A 5 13.12 3.13 3.85
C ILE A 5 12.24 4.33 4.19
N ARG A 6 11.03 4.37 3.63
CA ARG A 6 10.01 5.35 3.96
C ARG A 6 8.73 4.64 4.38
N THR A 7 8.25 4.93 5.58
CA THR A 7 6.97 4.44 6.09
C THR A 7 5.91 5.53 5.89
N VAL A 8 4.78 5.18 5.27
CA VAL A 8 3.65 6.10 5.06
C VAL A 8 2.37 5.36 5.43
N SER A 9 1.48 6.01 6.19
CA SER A 9 0.15 5.48 6.49
C SER A 9 -0.88 6.18 5.60
N TYR A 10 -1.67 5.40 4.85
CA TYR A 10 -2.71 5.93 3.96
C TYR A 10 -4.13 5.82 4.53
N GLY A 11 -4.30 5.20 5.70
CA GLY A 11 -5.63 4.99 6.30
C GLY A 11 -6.64 4.42 5.30
N LYS A 12 -7.73 5.16 5.06
CA LYS A 12 -8.82 4.77 4.15
C LYS A 12 -8.70 5.36 2.74
N GLU A 13 -7.65 6.12 2.44
CA GLU A 13 -7.54 6.95 1.22
C GLU A 13 -7.12 6.15 -0.02
N ARG A 14 -6.63 4.92 0.14
CA ARG A 14 -6.16 4.06 -0.97
C ARG A 14 -6.77 2.64 -0.93
N PRO A 15 -8.11 2.51 -1.09
CA PRO A 15 -8.75 1.20 -1.15
C PRO A 15 -8.31 0.41 -2.39
N VAL A 16 -8.21 -0.90 -2.26
CA VAL A 16 -8.10 -1.82 -3.42
C VAL A 16 -9.47 -2.13 -3.99
N ALA A 17 -10.47 -2.30 -3.13
CA ALA A 17 -11.84 -2.59 -3.54
C ALA A 17 -12.83 -1.73 -2.74
N VAL A 18 -13.86 -1.20 -3.41
CA VAL A 18 -14.88 -0.37 -2.79
C VAL A 18 -16.19 -1.16 -2.74
N CYS A 19 -16.37 -1.92 -1.66
CA CYS A 19 -17.62 -2.64 -1.39
C CYS A 19 -17.82 -2.83 0.12
N ASN A 20 -19.07 -3.12 0.51
CA ASN A 20 -19.47 -3.37 1.90
C ASN A 20 -19.58 -4.86 2.21
N ASP A 21 -18.49 -5.60 1.93
CA ASP A 21 -18.40 -7.04 2.16
C ASP A 21 -17.08 -7.37 2.87
N ILE A 22 -17.06 -8.48 3.61
CA ILE A 22 -15.90 -8.98 4.35
C ILE A 22 -14.70 -9.18 3.42
N SER A 23 -14.93 -9.63 2.19
CA SER A 23 -13.90 -9.79 1.17
C SER A 23 -13.19 -8.48 0.82
N CYS A 24 -13.90 -7.34 0.76
CA CYS A 24 -13.28 -6.03 0.53
C CYS A 24 -12.52 -5.53 1.77
N TRP A 25 -13.07 -5.73 2.97
CA TRP A 25 -12.40 -5.31 4.21
C TRP A 25 -11.10 -6.08 4.47
N SER A 26 -11.06 -7.37 4.16
CA SER A 26 -9.84 -8.17 4.29
C SER A 26 -8.76 -7.71 3.32
N GLN A 27 -9.12 -7.36 2.08
CA GLN A 27 -8.19 -6.84 1.07
C GLN A 27 -7.67 -5.42 1.36
N ASN A 28 -8.51 -4.56 1.96
CA ASN A 28 -8.15 -3.18 2.24
C ASN A 28 -7.27 -3.02 3.49
N ARG A 29 -7.34 -3.95 4.44
CA ARG A 29 -6.49 -3.97 5.64
C ARG A 29 -5.16 -4.66 5.34
N ARG A 30 -4.25 -3.96 4.66
CA ARG A 30 -2.95 -4.51 4.25
C ARG A 30 -1.79 -3.53 4.42
N ALA A 31 -0.57 -4.08 4.50
CA ALA A 31 0.68 -3.36 4.33
C ALA A 31 1.29 -3.72 2.96
N GLN A 32 1.82 -2.74 2.24
CA GLN A 32 2.50 -2.95 0.96
C GLN A 32 3.90 -2.33 1.00
N THR A 33 4.88 -3.11 0.57
CA THR A 33 6.25 -2.63 0.34
C THR A 33 6.44 -2.46 -1.16
N VAL A 34 6.83 -1.26 -1.57
CA VAL A 34 7.18 -0.96 -2.97
C VAL A 34 8.68 -0.70 -3.05
N LEU A 35 9.33 -1.32 -4.03
CA LEU A 35 10.72 -1.05 -4.35
C LEU A 35 10.74 -0.04 -5.50
N ASN A 36 11.34 1.11 -5.25
CA ASN A 36 11.56 2.11 -6.31
C ASN A 36 12.70 1.62 -7.19
N ASN A 37 12.39 0.76 -8.16
CA ASN A 37 13.34 0.35 -9.18
C ASN A 37 13.47 1.49 -10.19
N ARG A 38 14.56 2.27 -10.13
CA ARG A 38 14.93 3.18 -11.21
C ARG A 38 15.39 2.37 -12.42
N ARG A 39 14.47 1.70 -13.11
CA ARG A 39 14.69 1.26 -14.50
C ARG A 39 14.20 2.38 -15.40
N GLY A 40 15.08 3.35 -15.57
CA GLY A 40 15.01 4.37 -16.61
C GLY A 40 16.41 4.49 -17.20
N ALA A 41 16.66 3.67 -18.21
CA ALA A 41 17.53 3.99 -19.33
C ALA A 41 16.61 4.29 -20.51
#